data_AF-A0A8T2SME3-F1
#
_entry.id   AF-A0A8T2SME3-F1
#
_cell.length_a   1.000
_cell.length_b   1.000
_cell.length_c   1.000
_cell.angle_alpha   90.00
_cell.angle_beta   90.00
_cell.angle_gamma   90.00
#
_symmetry.space_group_name_H-M   'P 1'
#
loop_
_entity.id
_entity.type
_entity.pdbx_description
1 polymer ?
#
loop_
_entity_poly.entity_id
_entity_poly.type
_entity_poly.pdbx_seq_one_letter_code
_entity_poly.pdbx_strand_id
1 'polypeptide(L)' 'MPAHIKSSMFGCSLTIPITNGKLNLGTWQGIWLCEHRDRAGSRKVVVTMTGA' A
#
# COMPACT_ATOMS: atom_id res chain seq x y z
N MET A 1 -0.93 -8.74 18.92
CA MET A 1 0.38 -8.05 18.96
C MET A 1 1.23 -8.26 17.69
N PRO A 2 1.40 -9.47 17.11
CA PRO A 2 2.27 -9.69 15.94
C PRO A 2 1.92 -8.84 14.71
N ALA A 3 0.63 -8.62 14.46
CA ALA A 3 0.15 -7.82 13.33
C ALA A 3 0.64 -6.36 13.37
N HIS A 4 0.77 -5.76 14.56
CA HIS A 4 1.26 -4.38 14.70
C HIS A 4 2.74 -4.28 14.35
N ILE A 5 3.55 -5.22 14.83
CA ILE A 5 4.99 -5.28 14.52
C ILE A 5 5.20 -5.46 13.01
N LYS A 6 4.49 -6.41 12.39
CA LYS A 6 4.55 -6.62 10.93
C LYS A 6 4.16 -5.36 10.16
N SER A 7 3.07 -4.70 10.54
CA SER A 7 2.62 -3.47 9.88
C SER A 7 3.64 -2.33 10.00
N SER A 8 4.30 -2.18 11.14
CA SER A 8 5.35 -1.17 11.31
C SER A 8 6.62 -1.50 10.52
N MET A 9 6.94 -2.79 10.35
CA MET A 9 8.11 -3.23 9.58
C MET A 9 7.92 -3.11 8.06
N PHE A 10 6.76 -3.52 7.53
CA PHE A 10 6.47 -3.43 6.09
C PHE A 10 6.05 -2.02 5.64
N GLY A 11 5.62 -1.17 6.59
CA GLY A 11 5.03 0.12 6.32
C GLY A 11 3.53 0.04 6.03
N CYS A 12 2.83 1.14 6.29
CA CYS A 12 1.38 1.27 6.08
C CYS A 12 1.01 2.22 4.92
N SER A 13 2.01 2.77 4.23
CA SER A 13 1.85 3.72 3.14
C SER A 13 2.95 3.54 2.10
N LEU A 14 2.65 3.91 0.86
CA LEU A 14 3.55 3.79 -0.27
C LEU A 14 3.35 4.99 -1.20
N THR A 15 4.45 5.52 -1.70
CA THR A 15 4.47 6.62 -2.67
C THR A 15 4.82 6.04 -4.03
N ILE A 16 3.94 6.23 -5.02
CA ILE A 16 4.11 5.69 -6.37
C ILE A 16 4.15 6.86 -7.36
N PRO A 17 5.20 7.00 -8.17
CA PRO A 17 5.25 8.02 -9.20
C PRO A 17 4.18 7.76 -10.27
N ILE A 18 3.64 8.84 -10.83
CA ILE A 18 2.68 8.79 -11.95
C ILE A 18 3.33 9.50 -13.14
N THR A 19 3.41 8.82 -14.27
CA THR A 19 3.97 9.35 -15.51
C THR A 19 2.95 9.17 -16.62
N ASN A 20 2.63 10.24 -17.36
CA ASN A 20 1.65 10.21 -18.46
C ASN A 20 0.30 9.59 -18.06
N GLY A 21 -0.19 9.93 -16.85
CA GLY A 21 -1.46 9.43 -16.33
C GLY A 21 -1.49 7.96 -15.91
N LYS A 22 -0.34 7.27 -15.86
CA LYS A 22 -0.23 5.87 -15.45
C LYS A 22 0.68 5.72 -14.23
N LEU A 23 0.36 4.76 -13.35
CA LEU A 23 1.25 4.37 -12.26
C LEU A 23 2.56 3.85 -12.86
N ASN A 24 3.68 4.42 -12.44
CA ASN A 24 5.00 4.07 -12.95
C ASN A 24 5.56 2.88 -12.16
N LEU A 25 5.02 1.70 -12.45
CA LEU A 25 5.43 0.44 -11.85
C LEU A 25 6.36 -0.31 -12.82
N GLY A 26 7.37 -0.98 -12.29
CA GLY A 26 8.17 -1.95 -13.03
C GLY A 26 7.36 -3.20 -13.38
N THR A 27 7.84 -3.98 -14.35
CA THR A 27 7.16 -5.18 -14.90
C THR A 27 6.65 -6.17 -13.83
N TRP A 28 7.35 -6.26 -12.70
CA TRP A 28 7.05 -7.19 -11.61
C TRP A 28 6.57 -6.52 -10.32
N GLN A 29 6.38 -5.19 -10.33
CA GLN A 29 5.89 -4.47 -9.16
C GLN A 29 4.37 -4.56 -9.09
N GLY A 30 3.87 -4.96 -7.92
CA GLY A 30 2.46 -4.97 -7.57
C GLY A 30 2.20 -4.19 -6.29
N ILE A 31 0.99 -3.67 -6.14
CA ILE A 31 0.54 -2.99 -4.92
C ILE A 31 -0.27 -3.99 -4.13
N TRP A 32 0.10 -4.22 -2.87
CA TRP A 32 -0.50 -5.23 -2.01
C TRP A 32 -1.03 -4.63 -0.72
N LEU A 33 -2.25 -5.02 -0.35
CA LEU A 33 -2.79 -4.80 1.00
C LEU A 33 -2.51 -6.05 1.84
N CYS A 34 -1.50 -5.96 2.71
CA CYS A 34 -1.11 -7.07 3.58
C CYS A 34 -1.95 -7.05 4.87
N GLU A 35 -3.03 -7.84 4.92
CA GLU A 35 -3.75 -8.07 6.17
C GLU A 35 -3.00 -9.10 7.03
N HIS A 36 -2.66 -8.70 8.26
CA HIS A 36 -1.87 -9.53 9.17
C HIS A 36 -2.69 -10.18 10.29
N ARG A 37 -4.01 -9.96 10.34
CA ARG A 37 -4.90 -10.59 11.31
C ARG A 37 -5.67 -11.75 10.68
N ASP A 38 -5.73 -12.87 11.40
CA ASP A 38 -6.48 -14.05 10.97
C ASP A 38 -8.00 -13.79 10.92
N ARG A 39 -8.49 -12.89 11.77
CA ARG A 39 -9.90 -12.44 11.79
C ARG A 39 -9.96 -10.94 11.59
N ALA A 40 -9.99 -10.56 10.33
CA ALA A 40 -9.97 -9.17 9.89
C ALA A 40 -11.36 -8.68 9.49
N GLY A 41 -11.76 -7.50 9.98
CA GLY A 41 -12.87 -6.73 9.40
C GLY A 41 -12.48 -6.02 8.10
N SER A 42 -13.41 -5.23 7.53
CA SER A 42 -13.16 -4.44 6.33
C SER A 42 -11.99 -3.45 6.48
N ARG A 43 -11.36 -3.11 5.35
CA ARG A 43 -10.25 -2.15 5.29
C ARG A 43 -10.58 -1.00 4.36
N LYS A 44 -10.02 0.16 4.69
CA LYS A 44 -10.09 1.36 3.88
C LYS A 44 -8.68 1.75 3.49
N VAL A 45 -8.44 1.83 2.19
CA VAL A 45 -7.21 2.38 1.62
C VAL A 45 -7.52 3.78 1.13
N VAL A 46 -6.67 4.74 1.48
CA VAL A 46 -6.80 6.14 1.03
C VAL A 46 -5.71 6.40 0.00
N VAL A 47 -6.09 6.98 -1.13
CA VAL A 47 -5.16 7.39 -2.18
C VAL A 47 -5.19 8.90 -2.25
N THR A 48 -4.02 9.51 -2.10
CA THR A 48 -3.83 10.94 -2.27
C THR A 48 -2.97 11.16 -3.50
N MET A 49 -3.49 11.88 -4.49
CA MET A 49 -2.74 12.28 -5.67
C MET A 49 -2.28 13.71 -5.51
N THR A 50 -0.98 13.95 -5.70
CA THR A 50 -0.38 15.29 -5.67
C THR A 50 0.56 15.41 -6.85
N GLY A 51 0.55 16.57 -7.51
CA GLY A 51 1.26 16.83 -8.76
C GLY A 51 0.78 18.14 -9.37
N ALA A 52 1.51 18.64 -10.37
CA ALA A 52 1.15 19.81 -11.17
C ALA A 52 0.49 19.39 -12.48
#